data_AF-A0A354NZA8-F1
#
_entry.id   AF-A0A354NZA8-F1
#
_cell.length_a   1.000
_cell.length_b   1.000
_cell.length_c   1.000
_cell.angle_alpha   90.00
_cell.angle_beta   90.00
_cell.angle_gamma   90.00
#
_symmetry.space_group_name_H-M   'P 1'
#
loop_
_entity.id
_entity.type
_entity.pdbx_description
1 polymer ?
#
loop_
_entity_poly.entity_id
_entity_poly.type
_entity_poly.pdbx_seq_one_letter_code
_entity_poly.pdbx_strand_id
1 'polypeptide(L)'
;STNPLSGSSGELITDGLDGLRDRLAEYYELGARFTKWRAVITIGDGIPSRYCIEANAHLLARFAALSQEANLVPIVEPEVLMDGDHSIDQCFEATVSTLREVYYQLGLQGVYLEGSLLKPNMIISGKHAANRAHADEVAEKTITCFSRTVPSAVPGVVFLSGGQS
;
A
#
# COMPACT_ATOMS: atom_id res chain seq x y z
N SER A 1 -8.08 -11.94 -4.59
CA SER A 1 -6.87 -12.80 -4.63
C SER A 1 -5.73 -11.97 -5.18
N THR A 2 -4.47 -12.37 -4.97
CA THR A 2 -3.32 -11.69 -5.60
C THR A 2 -2.83 -12.56 -6.77
N ASN A 3 -2.68 -11.96 -7.95
CA ASN A 3 -2.39 -12.65 -9.19
C ASN A 3 -1.25 -11.95 -9.96
N PRO A 4 -0.58 -12.63 -10.89
CA PRO A 4 0.39 -11.99 -11.78
C PRO A 4 -0.22 -10.84 -12.58
N LEU A 5 0.50 -9.72 -12.69
CA LEU A 5 0.10 -8.59 -13.51
C LEU A 5 0.41 -8.90 -14.99
N SER A 6 -0.61 -8.80 -15.85
CA SER A 6 -0.47 -9.13 -17.28
C SER A 6 0.59 -8.26 -17.97
N GLY A 7 1.53 -8.88 -18.69
CA GLY A 7 2.60 -8.16 -19.40
C GLY A 7 3.67 -7.56 -18.49
N SER A 8 3.69 -7.93 -17.20
CA SER A 8 4.61 -7.40 -16.19
C SER A 8 5.14 -8.56 -15.32
N SER A 9 6.32 -9.07 -15.71
CA SER A 9 6.91 -10.26 -15.09
C SER A 9 7.35 -9.98 -13.65
N GLY A 10 6.95 -10.84 -12.72
CA GLY A 10 7.33 -10.74 -11.31
C GLY A 10 6.52 -9.74 -10.48
N GLU A 11 5.58 -9.03 -11.10
CA GLU A 11 4.71 -8.08 -10.41
C GLU A 11 3.29 -8.63 -10.28
N LEU A 12 2.56 -8.07 -9.32
CA LEU A 12 1.30 -8.63 -8.85
C LEU A 12 0.19 -7.58 -8.86
N ILE A 13 -1.04 -8.05 -8.94
CA ILE A 13 -2.25 -7.24 -8.80
C ILE A 13 -3.26 -7.97 -7.93
N THR A 14 -4.05 -7.22 -7.18
CA THR A 14 -5.07 -7.80 -6.30
C THR A 14 -6.45 -7.64 -6.90
N ASP A 15 -7.14 -8.76 -7.06
CA ASP A 15 -8.52 -8.86 -7.54
C ASP A 15 -9.52 -8.82 -6.40
N GLY A 16 -10.77 -8.49 -6.75
CA GLY A 16 -11.93 -8.61 -5.88
C GLY A 16 -12.88 -7.41 -5.91
N LEU A 17 -12.74 -6.48 -6.87
CA LEU A 17 -13.65 -5.34 -6.99
C LEU A 17 -15.05 -5.77 -7.47
N ASP A 18 -15.13 -6.86 -8.23
CA ASP A 18 -16.41 -7.39 -8.69
C ASP A 18 -17.28 -7.82 -7.50
N GLY A 19 -18.51 -7.33 -7.46
CA GLY A 19 -19.45 -7.53 -6.36
C GLY A 19 -19.03 -6.89 -5.03
N LEU A 20 -17.94 -6.11 -4.99
CA LEU A 20 -17.45 -5.52 -3.74
C LEU A 20 -18.47 -4.59 -3.10
N ARG A 21 -19.17 -3.78 -3.89
CA ARG A 21 -20.20 -2.85 -3.38
C ARG A 21 -21.26 -3.56 -2.54
N ASP A 22 -21.82 -4.65 -3.06
CA ASP A 22 -22.88 -5.40 -2.37
C ASP A 22 -22.34 -6.07 -1.10
N ARG A 23 -21.14 -6.66 -1.17
CA ARG A 23 -20.49 -7.24 0.01
C ARG A 23 -20.22 -6.21 1.10
N LEU A 24 -19.80 -4.99 0.72
CA LEU A 24 -19.53 -3.92 1.69
C LEU A 24 -20.80 -3.49 2.42
N ALA A 25 -21.92 -3.37 1.70
CA ALA A 25 -23.22 -3.08 2.31
C ALA A 25 -23.63 -4.19 3.31
N GLU A 26 -23.49 -5.46 2.91
CA GLU A 26 -23.74 -6.60 3.80
C GLU A 26 -22.83 -6.57 5.05
N TYR A 27 -21.52 -6.33 4.88
CA TYR A 27 -20.59 -6.27 6.00
C TYR A 27 -20.90 -5.14 6.98
N TYR A 28 -21.40 -4.00 6.50
CA TYR A 28 -21.83 -2.92 7.37
C TYR A 28 -23.01 -3.34 8.26
N GLU A 29 -24.01 -4.02 7.69
CA GLU A 29 -25.17 -4.57 8.41
C GLU A 29 -24.75 -5.65 9.42
N LEU A 30 -23.71 -6.43 9.11
CA LEU A 30 -23.12 -7.40 10.03
C LEU A 30 -22.26 -6.75 11.14
N GLY A 31 -22.07 -5.42 11.11
CA GLY A 31 -21.41 -4.66 12.17
C GLY A 31 -19.97 -4.24 11.87
N ALA A 32 -19.42 -4.52 10.69
CA ALA A 32 -18.10 -4.02 10.30
C ALA A 32 -18.12 -2.48 10.21
N ARG A 33 -17.00 -1.84 10.56
CA ARG A 33 -16.84 -0.36 10.50
C ARG A 33 -15.59 0.08 9.75
N PHE A 34 -14.74 -0.87 9.37
CA PHE A 34 -13.58 -0.63 8.54
C PHE A 34 -13.36 -1.82 7.62
N THR A 35 -12.63 -1.59 6.55
CA THR A 35 -12.26 -2.59 5.54
C THR A 35 -10.75 -2.51 5.31
N LYS A 36 -10.18 -3.52 4.65
CA LYS A 36 -8.76 -3.53 4.33
C LYS A 36 -8.54 -4.11 2.94
N TRP A 37 -7.68 -3.48 2.16
CA TRP A 37 -7.25 -4.01 0.87
C TRP A 37 -5.74 -3.92 0.73
N ARG A 38 -5.13 -5.07 0.45
CA ARG A 38 -3.69 -5.23 0.27
C ARG A 38 -3.34 -5.22 -1.21
N ALA A 39 -2.45 -4.33 -1.62
CA ALA A 39 -1.68 -4.42 -2.85
C ALA A 39 -0.26 -4.90 -2.51
N VAL A 40 0.40 -5.56 -3.47
CA VAL A 40 1.73 -6.15 -3.27
C VAL A 40 2.66 -5.59 -4.34
N ILE A 41 3.75 -4.98 -3.90
CA ILE A 41 4.75 -4.33 -4.75
C ILE A 41 6.09 -5.03 -4.51
N THR A 42 6.67 -5.61 -5.56
CA THR A 42 7.93 -6.36 -5.50
C THR A 42 9.09 -5.46 -5.94
N ILE A 43 10.23 -5.53 -5.25
CA ILE A 43 11.49 -4.91 -5.66
C ILE A 43 12.38 -5.96 -6.33
N GLY A 44 12.97 -5.61 -7.47
CA GLY A 44 13.86 -6.48 -8.22
C GLY A 44 14.50 -5.74 -9.40
N ASP A 45 15.11 -6.49 -10.31
CA ASP A 45 15.71 -5.88 -11.51
C ASP A 45 14.61 -5.29 -12.42
N GLY A 46 14.59 -3.96 -12.54
CA GLY A 46 13.59 -3.23 -13.33
C GLY A 46 12.18 -3.14 -12.74
N ILE A 47 11.96 -3.62 -11.49
CA ILE A 47 10.65 -3.58 -10.80
C ILE A 47 10.79 -2.96 -9.38
N PRO A 48 9.78 -2.21 -8.89
CA PRO A 48 8.44 -2.09 -9.44
C PRO A 48 8.37 -1.17 -10.66
N SER A 49 7.65 -1.61 -11.69
CA SER A 49 7.39 -0.80 -12.87
C SER A 49 6.35 0.26 -12.57
N ARG A 50 6.38 1.33 -13.36
CA ARG A 50 5.33 2.37 -13.31
C ARG A 50 3.93 1.80 -13.54
N TYR A 51 3.81 0.83 -14.46
CA TYR A 51 2.54 0.17 -14.75
C TYR A 51 1.97 -0.56 -13.52
N CYS A 52 2.80 -1.32 -12.81
CA CYS A 52 2.40 -2.00 -11.57
C CYS A 52 1.94 -1.04 -10.48
N ILE A 53 2.69 0.05 -10.29
CA ILE A 53 2.36 1.08 -9.31
C ILE A 53 1.02 1.73 -9.64
N GLU A 54 0.83 2.21 -10.87
CA GLU A 54 -0.42 2.85 -11.31
C GLU A 54 -1.62 1.91 -11.22
N ALA A 55 -1.47 0.65 -11.66
CA ALA A 55 -2.54 -0.34 -11.63
C ALA A 55 -2.99 -0.65 -10.19
N ASN A 56 -2.05 -0.92 -9.27
CA ASN A 56 -2.38 -1.20 -7.88
C ASN A 56 -2.95 0.03 -7.16
N ALA A 57 -2.38 1.22 -7.38
CA ALA A 57 -2.87 2.47 -6.80
C ALA A 57 -4.31 2.78 -7.23
N HIS A 58 -4.62 2.59 -8.52
CA HIS A 58 -5.97 2.76 -9.04
C HIS A 58 -6.98 1.84 -8.33
N LEU A 59 -6.64 0.54 -8.15
CA LEU A 59 -7.52 -0.41 -7.48
C LEU A 59 -7.70 -0.12 -5.98
N LEU A 60 -6.62 0.28 -5.29
CA LEU A 60 -6.68 0.71 -3.90
C LEU A 60 -7.64 1.90 -3.72
N ALA A 61 -7.57 2.88 -4.62
CA ALA A 61 -8.47 4.02 -4.60
C ALA A 61 -9.93 3.64 -4.91
N ARG A 62 -10.16 2.72 -5.85
CA ARG A 62 -11.53 2.21 -6.14
C ARG A 62 -12.12 1.50 -4.93
N PHE A 63 -11.32 0.65 -4.28
CA PHE A 63 -11.70 -0.02 -3.03
C PHE A 63 -12.03 1.00 -1.92
N ALA A 64 -11.20 2.04 -1.76
CA ALA A 64 -11.38 3.03 -0.72
C ALA A 64 -12.67 3.84 -0.92
N ALA A 65 -12.92 4.30 -2.15
CA ALA A 65 -14.14 5.01 -2.50
C ALA A 65 -15.40 4.15 -2.27
N LEU A 66 -15.38 2.87 -2.68
CA LEU A 66 -16.48 1.93 -2.44
C LEU A 66 -16.71 1.67 -0.94
N SER A 67 -15.63 1.59 -0.15
CA SER A 67 -15.74 1.42 1.31
C SER A 67 -16.41 2.63 1.96
N GLN A 68 -16.02 3.84 1.56
CA GLN A 68 -16.62 5.07 2.09
C GLN A 68 -18.08 5.23 1.67
N GLU A 69 -18.44 4.86 0.44
CA GLU A 69 -19.83 4.80 -0.02
C GLU A 69 -20.69 3.89 0.88
N ALA A 70 -20.11 2.82 1.41
CA ALA A 70 -20.75 1.89 2.34
C ALA A 70 -20.60 2.27 3.83
N ASN A 71 -20.13 3.48 4.16
CA ASN A 71 -19.86 3.94 5.54
C ASN A 71 -18.82 3.10 6.30
N LEU A 72 -17.83 2.57 5.59
CA LEU A 72 -16.71 1.80 6.15
C LEU A 72 -15.40 2.57 5.96
N VAL A 73 -14.58 2.67 7.01
CA VAL A 73 -13.24 3.26 6.94
C VAL A 73 -12.31 2.34 6.13
N PRO A 74 -11.76 2.76 4.98
CA PRO A 74 -10.79 1.94 4.25
C PRO A 74 -9.39 2.02 4.87
N ILE A 75 -8.82 0.85 5.15
CA ILE A 75 -7.38 0.69 5.37
C ILE A 75 -6.72 0.38 4.02
N VAL A 76 -5.96 1.35 3.52
CA VAL A 76 -5.24 1.30 2.25
C VAL A 76 -3.86 0.68 2.51
N GLU A 77 -3.59 -0.52 1.99
CA GLU A 77 -2.35 -1.28 2.26
C GLU A 77 -1.53 -1.51 0.98
N PRO A 78 -0.71 -0.54 0.54
CA PRO A 78 0.29 -0.75 -0.51
C PRO A 78 1.57 -1.33 0.12
N GLU A 79 1.70 -2.65 0.14
CA GLU A 79 2.86 -3.32 0.76
C GLU A 79 4.00 -3.51 -0.24
N VAL A 80 5.09 -2.77 -0.03
CA VAL A 80 6.38 -3.07 -0.68
C VAL A 80 7.05 -4.21 0.07
N LEU A 81 7.26 -5.33 -0.61
CA LEU A 81 7.78 -6.56 -0.01
C LEU A 81 9.25 -6.41 0.40
N MET A 82 9.58 -7.04 1.53
CA MET A 82 10.97 -7.14 2.01
C MET A 82 11.76 -8.26 1.35
N ASP A 83 11.15 -9.06 0.49
CA ASP A 83 11.83 -10.15 -0.22
C ASP A 83 12.89 -9.59 -1.18
N GLY A 84 14.04 -10.26 -1.23
CA GLY A 84 15.18 -9.87 -2.06
C GLY A 84 16.40 -9.38 -1.28
N ASP A 85 17.38 -8.88 -2.01
CA ASP A 85 18.70 -8.43 -1.56
C ASP A 85 18.89 -6.90 -1.69
N HIS A 86 17.79 -6.18 -1.94
CA HIS A 86 17.78 -4.74 -2.15
C HIS A 86 18.24 -3.94 -0.92
N SER A 87 18.84 -2.78 -1.16
CA SER A 87 19.21 -1.83 -0.12
C SER A 87 17.99 -1.14 0.47
N ILE A 88 18.16 -0.55 1.66
CA ILE A 88 17.13 0.29 2.26
C ILE A 88 16.78 1.52 1.39
N ASP A 89 17.72 2.03 0.60
CA ASP A 89 17.48 3.12 -0.34
C ASP A 89 16.57 2.68 -1.50
N GLN A 90 16.73 1.46 -2.00
CA GLN A 90 15.83 0.92 -3.01
C GLN A 90 14.41 0.74 -2.45
N CYS A 91 14.28 0.28 -1.20
CA CYS A 91 12.99 0.24 -0.51
C CYS A 91 12.38 1.64 -0.33
N PHE A 92 13.20 2.63 0.02
CA PHE A 92 12.79 4.02 0.15
C PHE A 92 12.22 4.57 -1.16
N GLU A 93 12.94 4.42 -2.28
CA GLU A 93 12.52 4.93 -3.58
C GLU A 93 11.27 4.24 -4.12
N ALA A 94 11.19 2.91 -3.97
CA ALA A 94 9.99 2.14 -4.33
C ALA A 94 8.78 2.62 -3.52
N THR A 95 8.92 2.75 -2.19
CA THR A 95 7.83 3.17 -1.32
C THR A 95 7.41 4.62 -1.59
N VAL A 96 8.35 5.54 -1.81
CA VAL A 96 8.02 6.94 -2.18
C VAL A 96 7.22 6.99 -3.48
N SER A 97 7.66 6.25 -4.50
CA SER A 97 6.98 6.21 -5.80
C SER A 97 5.57 5.63 -5.68
N THR A 98 5.42 4.54 -4.94
CA THR A 98 4.13 3.90 -4.68
C THR A 98 3.18 4.82 -3.92
N LEU A 99 3.61 5.42 -2.80
CA LEU A 99 2.73 6.27 -1.97
C LEU A 99 2.29 7.53 -2.70
N ARG A 100 3.16 8.15 -3.50
CA ARG A 100 2.78 9.31 -4.32
C ARG A 100 1.65 8.97 -5.29
N GLU A 101 1.76 7.84 -6.00
CA GLU A 101 0.73 7.43 -6.94
C GLU A 101 -0.56 7.01 -6.21
N VAL A 102 -0.45 6.31 -5.08
CA VAL A 102 -1.61 5.96 -4.24
C VAL A 102 -2.38 7.21 -3.84
N TYR A 103 -1.74 8.24 -3.29
CA TYR A 103 -2.44 9.46 -2.89
C TYR A 103 -2.96 10.27 -4.07
N TYR A 104 -2.27 10.25 -5.21
CA TYR A 104 -2.77 10.84 -6.45
C TYR A 104 -4.09 10.17 -6.89
N GLN A 105 -4.13 8.83 -6.93
CA GLN A 105 -5.32 8.07 -7.31
C GLN A 105 -6.46 8.20 -6.29
N LEU A 106 -6.15 8.23 -4.98
CA LEU A 106 -7.14 8.51 -3.94
C LEU A 106 -7.79 9.88 -4.14
N GLY A 107 -7.00 10.90 -4.46
CA GLY A 107 -7.50 12.24 -4.77
C GLY A 107 -8.36 12.28 -6.04
N LEU A 108 -7.91 11.64 -7.14
CA LEU A 108 -8.67 11.56 -8.39
C LEU A 108 -10.05 10.92 -8.22
N GLN A 109 -10.17 9.97 -7.30
CA GLN A 109 -11.39 9.23 -7.06
C GLN A 109 -12.23 9.80 -5.90
N GLY A 110 -11.84 10.96 -5.36
CA GLY A 110 -12.61 11.70 -4.37
C GLY A 110 -12.65 11.04 -2.98
N VAL A 111 -11.61 10.28 -2.61
CA VAL A 111 -11.55 9.64 -1.29
C VAL A 111 -11.33 10.69 -0.20
N TYR A 112 -12.16 10.63 0.85
CA TYR A 112 -12.06 11.49 2.03
C TYR A 112 -10.94 10.99 2.96
N LEU A 113 -9.80 11.67 2.99
CA LEU A 113 -8.59 11.15 3.63
C LEU A 113 -8.69 11.06 5.16
N GLU A 114 -9.39 12.00 5.79
CA GLU A 114 -9.66 12.01 7.23
C GLU A 114 -10.50 10.79 7.69
N GLY A 115 -11.22 10.17 6.75
CA GLY A 115 -11.97 8.94 6.96
C GLY A 115 -11.26 7.69 6.43
N SER A 116 -9.92 7.68 6.36
CA SER A 116 -9.12 6.55 5.87
C SER A 116 -7.93 6.24 6.79
N LEU A 117 -7.29 5.09 6.62
CA LEU A 117 -6.03 4.75 7.29
C LEU A 117 -5.03 4.21 6.27
N LEU A 118 -3.74 4.49 6.48
CA LEU A 118 -2.66 3.89 5.70
C LEU A 118 -2.06 2.70 6.46
N LYS A 119 -1.85 1.57 5.78
CA LYS A 119 -1.13 0.40 6.29
C LYS A 119 0.08 0.09 5.40
N PRO A 120 1.22 0.77 5.60
CA PRO A 120 2.40 0.60 4.77
C PRO A 120 3.37 -0.41 5.38
N ASN A 121 4.38 -0.78 4.60
CA ASN A 121 5.64 -1.33 5.12
C ASN A 121 6.47 -0.23 5.81
N MET A 122 7.37 -0.65 6.70
CA MET A 122 8.51 0.20 7.09
C MET A 122 9.54 0.23 5.95
N ILE A 123 10.43 1.22 5.96
CA ILE A 123 11.55 1.29 5.03
C ILE A 123 12.70 0.45 5.58
N ILE A 124 12.91 -0.73 5.01
CA ILE A 124 13.89 -1.72 5.47
C ILE A 124 14.72 -2.26 4.31
N SER A 125 15.95 -2.72 4.59
CA SER A 125 16.69 -3.51 3.61
C SER A 125 16.00 -4.85 3.36
N GLY A 126 16.24 -5.41 2.17
CA GLY A 126 15.74 -6.74 1.80
C GLY A 126 16.23 -7.82 2.77
N LYS A 127 15.43 -8.88 2.90
CA LYS A 127 15.68 -10.00 3.82
C LYS A 127 17.04 -10.67 3.60
N HIS A 128 17.53 -10.66 2.36
CA HIS A 128 18.79 -11.27 1.94
C HIS A 128 19.90 -10.24 1.70
N ALA A 129 19.68 -8.97 2.03
CA ALA A 129 20.69 -7.93 1.88
C ALA A 129 21.89 -8.19 2.81
N ALA A 130 23.11 -8.08 2.28
CA ALA A 130 24.34 -8.28 3.06
C ALA A 130 24.50 -7.25 4.18
N ASN A 131 24.04 -6.01 3.95
CA ASN A 131 24.11 -4.89 4.89
C ASN A 131 22.69 -4.47 5.29
N ARG A 132 22.11 -5.16 6.27
CA ARG A 132 20.78 -4.81 6.78
C ARG A 132 20.86 -3.56 7.66
N ALA A 133 19.98 -2.60 7.40
CA ALA A 133 19.88 -1.37 8.16
C ALA A 133 19.55 -1.63 9.64
N HIS A 134 20.11 -0.79 10.52
CA HIS A 134 19.77 -0.78 11.94
C HIS A 134 18.45 -0.05 12.20
N ALA A 135 17.87 -0.24 13.39
CA ALA A 135 16.57 0.32 13.75
C ALA A 135 16.49 1.86 13.61
N ASP A 136 17.57 2.56 13.95
CA ASP A 136 17.62 4.03 13.85
C ASP A 136 17.50 4.51 12.40
N GLU A 137 18.21 3.85 11.48
CA GLU A 137 18.14 4.17 10.05
C GLU A 137 16.78 3.81 9.45
N VAL A 138 16.19 2.67 9.86
CA VAL A 138 14.82 2.27 9.49
C VAL A 138 13.83 3.34 9.93
N ALA A 139 13.93 3.81 11.17
CA ALA A 139 13.05 4.84 11.71
C ALA A 139 13.21 6.17 10.94
N GLU A 140 14.43 6.64 10.75
CA GLU A 140 14.72 7.89 10.04
C GLU A 140 14.18 7.88 8.61
N LYS A 141 14.47 6.82 7.85
CA LYS A 141 14.00 6.69 6.46
C LYS A 141 12.49 6.52 6.38
N THR A 142 11.88 5.79 7.31
CA THR A 142 10.41 5.62 7.35
C THR A 142 9.71 6.96 7.62
N ILE A 143 10.14 7.71 8.64
CA ILE A 143 9.57 9.02 8.96
C ILE A 143 9.78 10.00 7.80
N THR A 144 10.96 9.97 7.17
CA THR A 144 11.28 10.82 6.02
C THR A 144 10.39 10.48 4.81
N CYS A 145 10.19 9.20 4.52
CA CYS A 145 9.32 8.74 3.42
C CYS A 145 7.89 9.26 3.62
N PHE A 146 7.34 9.09 4.82
CA PHE A 146 5.97 9.50 5.10
C PHE A 146 5.81 11.01 5.11
N SER A 147 6.76 11.75 5.69
CA SER A 147 6.75 13.22 5.66
C SER A 147 6.78 13.79 4.24
N ARG A 148 7.29 13.02 3.26
CA ARG A 148 7.34 13.42 1.84
C ARG A 148 6.12 13.00 1.02
N THR A 149 5.28 12.09 1.53
CA THR A 149 4.29 11.41 0.69
C THR A 149 2.89 11.30 1.30
N VAL A 150 2.76 11.28 2.62
CA VAL A 150 1.48 11.12 3.32
C VAL A 150 0.89 12.51 3.62
N PRO A 151 -0.29 12.86 3.07
CA PRO A 151 -0.97 14.10 3.44
C PRO A 151 -1.33 14.12 4.92
N SER A 152 -1.21 15.29 5.56
CA SER A 152 -1.51 15.47 6.99
C SER A 152 -2.98 15.25 7.36
N ALA A 153 -3.88 15.19 6.38
CA ALA A 153 -5.28 14.84 6.56
C ALA A 153 -5.48 13.37 6.96
N VAL A 154 -4.53 12.49 6.64
CA VAL A 154 -4.64 11.07 6.99
C VAL A 154 -4.43 10.92 8.51
N PRO A 155 -5.43 10.41 9.27
CA PRO A 155 -5.42 10.44 10.72
C PRO A 155 -4.51 9.38 11.37
N GLY A 156 -4.07 8.38 10.61
CA GLY A 156 -3.28 7.29 11.16
C GLY A 156 -2.54 6.44 10.13
N VAL A 157 -1.36 5.99 10.56
CA VAL A 157 -0.53 4.99 9.88
C VAL A 157 -0.44 3.77 10.79
N VAL A 158 -0.90 2.61 10.31
CA VAL A 158 -0.95 1.35 11.06
C VAL A 158 -0.03 0.32 10.42
N PHE A 159 1.21 0.23 10.89
CA PHE A 159 2.23 -0.63 10.27
C PHE A 159 1.85 -2.11 10.20
N LEU A 160 2.26 -2.77 9.12
CA LEU A 160 2.39 -4.23 9.07
C LEU A 160 3.78 -4.65 9.60
N SER A 161 3.84 -5.76 10.33
CA SER A 161 5.10 -6.28 10.87
C SER A 161 5.96 -7.01 9.85
N GLY A 162 5.38 -7.48 8.73
CA GLY A 162 6.12 -8.06 7.60
C GLY A 162 6.99 -9.29 7.94
N GLY A 163 6.78 -9.94 9.10
CA GLY A 163 7.64 -11.04 9.57
C GLY A 163 8.90 -10.60 10.34
N GLN A 164 8.97 -9.35 10.77
CA GLN A 164 10.03 -8.83 11.66
C GLN A 164 9.90 -9.39 13.08
N SER A 165 11.04 -9.60 13.75
CA SER A 165 11.18 -10.08 15.14
C SER A 165 12.13 -9.18 15.93
#